data_AF-A0A0R3NJQ6-F1
#
_entry.id   AF-A0A0R3NJQ6-F1
#
_cell.length_a   1.000
_cell.length_b   1.000
_cell.length_c   1.000
_cell.angle_alpha   90.00
_cell.angle_beta   90.00
_cell.angle_gamma   90.00
#
_symmetry.space_group_name_H-M   'P 1'
#
loop_
_entity.id
_entity.type
_entity.pdbx_description
1 polymer ?
#
loop_
_entity_poly.entity_id
_entity_poly.type
_entity_poly.pdbx_seq_one_letter_code
_entity_poly.pdbx_strand_id
1 'polypeptide(L)'
;MMMRIERGDGYARLVGRWDAEQHAAAIEKKSCRYYLARDEADIAGFAILQNIGSENQCLRLRRIAVQDAGHGIGSRFLHSLLKICFDDLGAHRVELFVFEDNERAYRAYLKNGFVEEGIVRDIHRDAEGTFRSMRLMSLLRSEWNLRHSGWGRGFTAAGSGLQTHLLPIRVSQRREHAQ
;
A
#
# COMPACT_ATOMS: atom_id res chain seq x y z
N MET A 1 -15.21 6.01 4.61
CA MET A 1 -14.63 4.90 5.41
C MET A 1 -13.11 5.01 5.41
N MET A 2 -12.49 5.28 4.26
CA MET A 2 -11.05 5.63 4.16
C MET A 2 -10.70 6.86 5.00
N MET A 3 -11.55 7.88 4.95
CA MET A 3 -11.38 9.10 5.74
C MET A 3 -11.36 8.83 7.25
N ARG A 4 -12.01 7.77 7.74
CA ARG A 4 -11.98 7.40 9.17
C ARG A 4 -10.61 6.85 9.57
N ILE A 5 -9.98 6.05 8.71
CA ILE A 5 -8.63 5.51 8.96
C ILE A 5 -7.57 6.62 8.88
N GLU A 6 -7.70 7.54 7.92
CA GLU A 6 -6.77 8.66 7.76
C GLU A 6 -6.87 9.73 8.86
N ARG A 7 -8.00 9.76 9.58
CA ARG A 7 -8.27 10.69 10.68
C ARG A 7 -7.85 10.16 12.06
N GLY A 8 -7.24 8.98 12.14
CA GLY A 8 -6.59 8.54 13.38
C GLY A 8 -5.42 9.45 13.75
N ASP A 9 -5.17 9.63 15.06
CA ASP A 9 -4.14 10.55 15.54
C ASP A 9 -2.77 10.27 14.91
N GLY A 10 -2.16 11.31 14.32
CA GLY A 10 -0.83 11.25 13.70
C GLY A 10 -0.77 10.66 12.28
N TYR A 11 -1.84 10.08 11.74
CA TYR A 11 -1.80 9.40 10.44
C TYR A 11 -1.54 10.35 9.27
N ALA A 12 -2.14 11.55 9.28
CA ALA A 12 -1.94 12.56 8.24
C ALA A 12 -0.44 12.93 8.04
N ARG A 13 0.34 12.96 9.12
CA ARG A 13 1.79 13.21 9.07
C ARG A 13 2.57 12.04 8.45
N LEU A 14 2.05 10.82 8.50
CA LEU A 14 2.75 9.60 8.11
C LEU A 14 2.39 9.11 6.71
N VAL A 15 1.21 9.46 6.19
CA VAL A 15 0.75 9.03 4.85
C VAL A 15 0.22 10.17 3.97
N GLY A 16 0.23 11.41 4.47
CA GLY A 16 -0.39 12.57 3.84
C GLY A 16 -1.90 12.63 4.10
N ARG A 17 -2.53 13.75 3.71
CA ARG A 17 -3.97 13.97 3.82
C ARG A 17 -4.56 14.21 2.44
N TRP A 18 -5.59 13.45 2.10
CA TRP A 18 -6.38 13.61 0.89
C TRP A 18 -7.80 13.93 1.33
N ASP A 19 -8.47 14.79 0.59
CA ASP A 19 -9.90 14.99 0.77
C ASP A 19 -10.70 13.93 -0.01
N ALA A 20 -12.01 13.93 0.20
CA ALA A 20 -12.91 12.99 -0.45
C ALA A 20 -12.90 13.12 -1.99
N GLU A 21 -12.66 14.33 -2.51
CA GLU A 21 -12.61 14.59 -3.95
C GLU A 21 -11.36 13.99 -4.59
N GLN A 22 -10.20 14.13 -3.94
CA GLN A 22 -8.96 13.50 -4.36
C GLN A 22 -9.06 11.97 -4.35
N HIS A 23 -9.74 11.39 -3.35
CA HIS A 23 -10.03 9.95 -3.35
C HIS A 23 -10.95 9.56 -4.51
N ALA A 24 -12.06 10.28 -4.71
CA ALA A 24 -13.00 10.01 -5.79
C ALA A 24 -12.33 10.08 -7.18
N ALA A 25 -11.58 11.15 -7.43
CA ALA A 25 -10.83 11.34 -8.68
C ALA A 25 -9.79 10.25 -8.91
N ALA A 26 -9.13 9.75 -7.86
CA ALA A 26 -8.20 8.62 -7.98
C ALA A 26 -8.93 7.30 -8.29
N ILE A 27 -10.10 7.06 -7.70
CA ILE A 27 -10.92 5.85 -7.94
C ILE A 27 -11.45 5.79 -9.39
N GLU A 28 -11.60 6.93 -10.04
CA GLU A 28 -12.05 7.00 -11.45
C GLU A 28 -10.95 6.66 -12.45
N LYS A 29 -9.68 6.82 -12.08
CA LYS A 29 -8.55 6.54 -12.98
C LYS A 29 -8.38 5.03 -13.14
N LYS A 30 -8.41 4.55 -14.39
CA LYS A 30 -8.12 3.14 -14.73
C LYS A 30 -6.74 2.68 -14.26
N SER A 31 -5.78 3.61 -14.16
CA SER A 31 -4.42 3.36 -13.68
C SER A 31 -4.30 3.29 -12.15
N CYS A 32 -5.41 3.47 -11.43
CA CYS A 32 -5.44 3.45 -9.97
C CYS A 32 -6.42 2.40 -9.45
N ARG A 33 -6.05 1.72 -8.36
CA ARG A 33 -6.93 0.76 -7.69
C ARG A 33 -6.74 0.84 -6.18
N TYR A 34 -7.86 0.79 -5.47
CA TYR A 34 -7.86 0.74 -4.01
C TYR A 34 -8.02 -0.71 -3.57
N TYR A 35 -7.21 -1.08 -2.59
CA TYR A 35 -7.29 -2.35 -1.90
C TYR A 35 -7.62 -2.11 -0.43
N LEU A 36 -8.49 -2.94 0.10
CA LEU A 36 -8.95 -2.90 1.48
C LEU A 36 -8.40 -4.10 2.23
N ALA A 37 -7.81 -3.87 3.40
CA ALA A 37 -7.62 -4.92 4.40
C ALA A 37 -8.92 -5.01 5.22
N ARG A 38 -9.45 -6.22 5.35
CA ARG A 38 -10.61 -6.50 6.19
C ARG A 38 -10.20 -7.42 7.33
N ASP A 39 -10.70 -7.14 8.51
CA ASP A 39 -10.69 -8.03 9.66
C ASP A 39 -12.15 -8.34 10.01
N GLU A 40 -12.56 -9.59 9.81
CA GLU A 40 -13.96 -10.02 9.84
C GLU A 40 -14.92 -9.08 9.07
N ALA A 41 -15.74 -8.31 9.77
CA ALA A 41 -16.70 -7.37 9.17
C ALA A 41 -16.12 -5.96 8.95
N ASP A 42 -15.01 -5.62 9.60
CA ASP A 42 -14.47 -4.27 9.65
C ASP A 42 -13.32 -4.06 8.66
N ILE A 43 -13.17 -2.81 8.19
CA ILE A 43 -12.01 -2.43 7.38
C ILE A 43 -10.85 -2.10 8.32
N ALA A 44 -9.86 -2.99 8.34
CA ALA A 44 -8.63 -2.85 9.09
C ALA A 44 -7.57 -2.01 8.36
N GLY A 45 -7.78 -1.62 7.10
CA GLY A 45 -6.79 -0.82 6.37
C GLY A 45 -7.10 -0.61 4.89
N PHE A 46 -6.29 0.19 4.23
CA PHE A 46 -6.33 0.37 2.79
C PHE A 46 -4.95 0.72 2.20
N ALA A 47 -4.84 0.53 0.89
CA ALA A 47 -3.72 1.00 0.10
C ALA A 47 -4.20 1.43 -1.29
N ILE A 48 -3.46 2.33 -1.91
CA ILE A 48 -3.69 2.78 -3.28
C ILE A 48 -2.55 2.24 -4.14
N LEU A 49 -2.91 1.46 -5.15
CA LEU A 49 -2.00 1.05 -6.22
C LEU A 49 -2.19 1.99 -7.40
N GLN A 50 -1.10 2.55 -7.91
CA GLN A 50 -1.07 3.47 -9.04
C GLN A 50 -0.22 2.90 -10.18
N ASN A 51 -0.32 3.54 -11.36
CA ASN A 51 0.40 3.19 -12.58
C ASN A 51 0.04 1.81 -13.16
N ILE A 52 -1.15 1.29 -12.87
CA ILE A 52 -1.66 0.06 -13.47
C ILE A 52 -1.75 0.24 -14.99
N GLY A 53 -1.19 -0.71 -15.74
CA GLY A 53 -1.10 -0.66 -17.20
C GLY A 53 0.07 0.16 -17.77
N SER A 54 1.01 0.59 -16.92
CA SER A 54 2.24 1.26 -17.36
C SER A 54 3.09 0.36 -18.26
N GLU A 55 3.59 0.89 -19.37
CA GLU A 55 4.52 0.21 -20.30
C GLU A 55 5.83 -0.20 -19.61
N ASN A 56 6.27 0.58 -18.63
CA ASN A 56 7.46 0.29 -17.84
C ASN A 56 7.23 -0.80 -16.79
N GLN A 57 6.01 -1.31 -16.67
CA GLN A 57 5.60 -2.32 -15.68
C GLN A 57 6.00 -1.93 -14.24
N CYS A 58 6.04 -0.63 -13.97
CA CYS A 58 6.37 -0.06 -12.66
C CYS A 58 5.07 0.39 -11.98
N LEU A 59 4.70 -0.31 -10.91
CA LEU A 59 3.55 0.02 -10.09
C LEU A 59 3.97 0.78 -8.84
N ARG A 60 3.13 1.70 -8.38
CA ARG A 60 3.42 2.49 -7.18
C ARG A 60 2.39 2.22 -6.10
N LEU A 61 2.89 1.82 -4.93
CA LEU A 61 2.09 1.77 -3.72
C LEU A 61 2.09 3.14 -3.04
N ARG A 62 0.91 3.63 -2.69
CA ARG A 62 0.70 4.91 -2.01
C ARG A 62 -0.33 4.77 -0.90
N ARG A 63 -0.21 5.60 0.13
CA ARG A 63 -1.19 5.72 1.23
C ARG A 63 -1.55 4.36 1.84
N ILE A 64 -0.54 3.59 2.22
CA ILE A 64 -0.74 2.31 2.92
C ILE A 64 -1.05 2.64 4.37
N ALA A 65 -2.27 2.33 4.79
CA ALA A 65 -2.78 2.60 6.12
C ALA A 65 -3.42 1.34 6.69
N VAL A 66 -3.09 0.98 7.92
CA VAL A 66 -3.77 -0.05 8.70
C VAL A 66 -4.10 0.47 10.10
N GLN A 67 -5.25 0.07 10.62
CA GLN A 67 -5.63 0.20 12.01
C GLN A 67 -4.76 -0.75 12.87
N ASP A 68 -4.59 -0.43 14.16
CA ASP A 68 -3.86 -1.24 15.14
C ASP A 68 -2.50 -1.78 14.65
N ALA A 69 -1.74 -0.86 14.09
CA ALA A 69 -0.40 -1.14 13.60
C ALA A 69 0.55 -1.51 14.76
N GLY A 70 0.72 -2.82 14.96
CA GLY A 70 1.55 -3.41 16.01
C GLY A 70 1.55 -4.95 16.02
N HIS A 71 0.55 -5.59 15.40
CA HIS A 71 0.35 -7.05 15.43
C HIS A 71 0.67 -7.74 14.09
N GLY A 72 1.56 -7.17 13.28
CA GLY A 72 1.95 -7.73 11.97
C GLY A 72 0.91 -7.58 10.85
N ILE A 73 -0.25 -6.96 11.10
CA ILE A 73 -1.31 -6.71 10.11
C ILE A 73 -0.77 -5.96 8.89
N GLY A 74 -0.07 -4.84 9.09
CA GLY A 74 0.50 -4.05 7.99
C GLY A 74 1.50 -4.84 7.14
N SER A 75 2.29 -5.71 7.76
CA SER A 75 3.26 -6.55 7.05
C SER A 75 2.55 -7.62 6.20
N ARG A 76 1.51 -8.28 6.73
CA ARG A 76 0.70 -9.26 5.97
C ARG A 76 -0.09 -8.61 4.85
N PHE A 77 -0.65 -7.42 5.11
CA PHE A 77 -1.37 -6.65 4.10
C PHE A 77 -0.43 -6.25 2.95
N LEU A 78 0.74 -5.70 3.27
CA LEU A 78 1.75 -5.36 2.27
C LEU A 78 2.20 -6.57 1.46
N HIS A 79 2.49 -7.70 2.11
CA HIS A 79 2.86 -8.93 1.40
C HIS A 79 1.78 -9.36 0.40
N SER A 80 0.51 -9.29 0.80
CA SER A 80 -0.62 -9.64 -0.06
C SER A 80 -0.78 -8.67 -1.24
N LEU A 81 -0.51 -7.38 -1.04
CA LEU A 81 -0.46 -6.39 -2.13
C LEU A 81 0.68 -6.69 -3.12
N LEU A 82 1.85 -7.12 -2.64
CA LEU A 82 2.97 -7.46 -3.51
C LEU A 82 2.66 -8.68 -4.38
N LYS A 83 1.99 -9.70 -3.85
CA LYS A 83 1.47 -10.83 -4.64
C LYS A 83 0.61 -10.32 -5.80
N ILE A 84 -0.35 -9.43 -5.53
CA ILE A 84 -1.18 -8.85 -6.59
C ILE A 84 -0.32 -8.10 -7.62
N CYS A 85 0.65 -7.31 -7.17
CA CYS A 85 1.50 -6.54 -8.08
C CYS A 85 2.33 -7.44 -9.01
N PHE A 86 2.99 -8.46 -8.47
CA PHE A 86 3.90 -9.31 -9.24
C PHE A 86 3.21 -10.49 -9.91
N ASP A 87 2.30 -11.17 -9.21
CA ASP A 87 1.68 -12.42 -9.67
C ASP A 87 0.50 -12.09 -10.62
N ASP A 88 -0.36 -11.13 -10.26
CA ASP A 88 -1.59 -10.85 -11.03
C ASP A 88 -1.42 -9.72 -12.06
N LEU A 89 -0.69 -8.66 -11.70
CA LEU A 89 -0.59 -7.45 -12.52
C LEU A 89 0.70 -7.36 -13.36
N GLY A 90 1.57 -8.36 -13.28
CA GLY A 90 2.73 -8.43 -14.16
C GLY A 90 3.79 -7.34 -13.89
N ALA A 91 3.85 -6.75 -12.69
CA ALA A 91 4.83 -5.70 -12.39
C ALA A 91 6.28 -6.19 -12.55
N HIS A 92 7.14 -5.43 -13.23
CA HIS A 92 8.58 -5.63 -13.17
C HIS A 92 9.16 -5.01 -11.89
N ARG A 93 8.58 -3.89 -11.46
CA ARG A 93 9.01 -3.10 -10.31
C ARG A 93 7.80 -2.63 -9.50
N VAL A 94 7.91 -2.67 -8.18
CA VAL A 94 6.99 -2.00 -7.26
C VAL A 94 7.78 -0.98 -6.46
N GLU A 95 7.27 0.24 -6.39
CA GLU A 95 7.92 1.33 -5.65
C GLU A 95 6.98 2.02 -4.67
N LEU A 96 7.57 2.70 -3.68
CA LEU A 96 6.88 3.53 -2.73
C LEU A 96 7.77 4.66 -2.21
N PHE A 97 7.13 5.66 -1.64
CA PHE A 97 7.80 6.72 -0.88
C PHE A 97 7.37 6.65 0.57
N VAL A 98 8.31 6.84 1.48
CA VAL A 98 8.07 6.90 2.93
C VAL A 98 8.74 8.13 3.52
N PHE A 99 8.03 8.87 4.38
CA PHE A 99 8.64 10.01 5.07
C PHE A 99 9.84 9.57 5.90
N GLU A 100 10.86 10.43 5.98
CA GLU A 100 12.10 10.10 6.69
C GLU A 100 11.90 9.81 8.19
N ASP A 101 10.88 10.40 8.80
CA ASP A 101 10.52 10.18 10.21
C ASP A 101 9.55 9.01 10.44
N ASN A 102 9.09 8.34 9.37
CA ASN A 102 8.19 7.19 9.47
C ASN A 102 8.97 5.86 9.54
N GLU A 103 9.79 5.75 10.57
CA GLU A 103 10.70 4.62 10.81
C GLU A 103 9.95 3.27 10.90
N ARG A 104 8.73 3.29 11.44
CA ARG A 104 7.89 2.08 11.53
C ARG A 104 7.51 1.54 10.16
N ALA A 105 7.04 2.40 9.25
CA ALA A 105 6.70 1.97 7.90
C ALA A 105 7.97 1.55 7.12
N TYR A 106 9.05 2.30 7.26
CA TYR A 106 10.35 1.97 6.68
C TYR A 106 10.80 0.54 7.04
N ARG A 107 10.78 0.18 8.33
CA ARG A 107 11.11 -1.20 8.77
C ARG A 107 10.15 -2.25 8.21
N ALA A 108 8.87 -1.94 8.08
CA ALA A 108 7.89 -2.85 7.48
C ALA A 108 8.17 -3.09 5.98
N TYR A 109 8.63 -2.07 5.27
CA TYR A 109 9.05 -2.17 3.86
C TYR A 109 10.33 -3.00 3.72
N LEU A 110 11.37 -2.73 4.51
CA LEU A 110 12.59 -3.53 4.55
C LEU A 110 12.30 -5.02 4.82
N LYS A 111 11.44 -5.31 5.80
CA LYS A 111 11.04 -6.69 6.13
C LYS A 111 10.36 -7.41 4.96
N ASN A 112 9.58 -6.69 4.16
CA ASN A 112 8.93 -7.21 2.96
C ASN A 112 9.85 -7.24 1.73
N GLY A 113 11.10 -6.82 1.87
CA GLY A 113 12.13 -6.94 0.85
C GLY A 113 12.37 -5.72 -0.01
N PHE A 114 11.72 -4.59 0.30
CA PHE A 114 12.06 -3.35 -0.37
C PHE A 114 13.49 -2.93 -0.05
N VAL A 115 14.17 -2.38 -1.05
CA VAL A 115 15.49 -1.77 -0.98
C VAL A 115 15.34 -0.25 -1.02
N GLU A 116 16.07 0.47 -0.18
CA GLU A 116 16.15 1.94 -0.26
C GLU A 116 17.07 2.36 -1.40
N GLU A 117 16.57 3.27 -2.24
CA GLU A 117 17.32 3.77 -3.41
C GLU A 117 17.86 5.18 -3.19
N GLY A 118 17.27 5.93 -2.26
CA GLY A 118 17.76 7.25 -1.87
C GLY A 118 16.67 8.16 -1.28
N ILE A 119 17.07 9.40 -1.01
CA ILE A 119 16.20 10.44 -0.45
C ILE A 119 15.78 11.39 -1.56
N VAL A 120 14.47 11.54 -1.75
CA VAL A 120 13.89 12.59 -2.59
C VAL A 120 13.57 13.78 -1.71
N ARG A 121 14.41 14.81 -1.84
CA ARG A 121 14.38 16.00 -1.00
C ARG A 121 13.17 16.88 -1.30
N ASP A 122 12.53 17.40 -0.26
CA ASP A 122 11.45 18.41 -0.34
C ASP A 122 10.29 18.07 -1.29
N ILE A 123 10.01 16.78 -1.46
CA ILE A 123 9.06 16.26 -2.45
C ILE A 123 7.60 16.39 -2.02
N HIS A 124 7.34 16.59 -0.73
CA HIS A 124 6.00 16.71 -0.18
C HIS A 124 5.84 18.00 0.60
N ARG A 125 4.79 18.76 0.31
CA ARG A 125 4.37 19.91 1.11
C ARG A 125 3.20 19.51 2.01
N ASP A 126 3.37 19.65 3.32
CA ASP A 126 2.30 19.36 4.28
C ASP A 126 1.27 20.49 4.39
N ALA A 127 0.30 20.33 5.29
CA ALA A 127 -0.80 21.28 5.46
C ALA A 127 -0.35 22.63 6.04
N GLU A 128 0.72 22.61 6.84
CA GLU A 128 1.38 23.77 7.44
C GLU A 128 2.29 24.48 6.41
N GLY A 129 2.47 23.89 5.24
CA GLY A 129 3.26 24.45 4.14
C GLY A 129 4.74 24.13 4.20
N THR A 130 5.15 23.24 5.11
CA THR A 130 6.53 22.76 5.27
C THR A 130 6.84 21.69 4.22
N PHE A 131 8.02 21.79 3.61
CA PHE A 131 8.51 20.78 2.68
C PHE A 131 9.20 19.65 3.45
N ARG A 132 8.91 18.43 3.02
CA ARG A 132 9.36 17.20 3.66
C ARG A 132 9.94 16.25 2.62
N SER A 133 11.10 15.72 2.96
CA SER A 133 11.82 14.71 2.22
C SER A 133 11.25 13.30 2.48
N MET A 134 11.41 12.42 1.50
CA MET A 134 10.95 11.03 1.58
C MET A 134 12.02 10.09 1.05
N ARG A 135 12.12 8.89 1.63
CA ARG A 135 12.92 7.79 1.08
C ARG A 135 12.14 7.14 -0.07
N LEU A 136 12.78 6.99 -1.21
CA LEU A 136 12.32 6.13 -2.30
C LEU A 136 12.78 4.71 -2.01
N MET A 137 11.85 3.77 -2.06
CA MET A 137 12.15 2.35 -1.95
C MET A 137 11.51 1.56 -3.07
N SER A 138 12.12 0.44 -3.45
CA SER A 138 11.61 -0.43 -4.50
C SER A 138 11.82 -1.91 -4.22
N LEU A 139 11.07 -2.75 -4.91
CA LEU A 139 11.26 -4.19 -5.00
C LEU A 139 11.13 -4.61 -6.46
N LEU A 140 12.10 -5.39 -6.94
CA LEU A 140 12.13 -5.90 -8.31
C LEU A 140 11.53 -7.30 -8.41
N ARG A 141 11.04 -7.65 -9.60
CA ARG A 141 10.49 -8.99 -9.88
C ARG A 141 11.51 -10.09 -9.63
N SER A 142 12.77 -9.89 -9.98
CA SER A 142 13.83 -10.87 -9.73
C SER A 142 14.01 -11.14 -8.24
N GLU A 143 14.01 -10.10 -7.42
CA GLU A 143 14.13 -10.18 -5.96
C GLU A 143 12.90 -10.83 -5.33
N TRP A 144 11.70 -10.49 -5.83
CA TRP A 144 10.45 -11.14 -5.45
C TRP A 144 10.51 -12.65 -5.76
N ASN A 145 10.89 -13.01 -6.98
CA ASN A 145 10.98 -14.40 -7.41
C ASN A 145 12.00 -15.16 -6.57
N LEU A 146 13.20 -14.62 -6.33
CA LEU A 146 14.24 -15.26 -5.52
C LEU A 146 13.76 -15.61 -4.09
N ARG A 147 12.95 -14.73 -3.50
CA ARG A 147 12.35 -14.93 -2.18
C ARG A 147 11.27 -16.01 -2.16
N HIS A 148 10.68 -16.33 -3.31
CA HIS A 148 9.57 -17.29 -3.44
C HIS A 148 9.95 -18.55 -4.21
N SER A 149 11.13 -18.59 -4.84
CA SER A 149 11.67 -19.76 -5.57
C SER A 149 12.14 -20.91 -4.67
N GLY A 150 12.00 -20.76 -3.34
CA GLY A 150 12.17 -21.84 -2.36
C GLY A 150 10.88 -22.61 -2.03
N TRP A 151 9.74 -22.26 -2.65
CA TRP A 151 8.45 -22.90 -2.39
C TRP A 151 7.93 -23.59 -3.65
N GLY A 152 8.19 -24.89 -3.76
CA GLY A 152 7.47 -25.76 -4.68
C GLY A 152 5.97 -25.70 -4.41
N ARG A 153 5.18 -25.81 -5.49
CA ARG A 153 3.71 -25.96 -5.50
C ARG A 153 3.24 -26.93 -4.40
N GLY A 154 2.77 -26.42 -3.26
CA GLY A 154 2.22 -27.26 -2.21
C GLY A 154 2.41 -26.70 -0.80
N PHE A 155 1.67 -25.64 -0.46
CA PHE A 155 1.36 -25.35 0.94
C PHE A 155 0.05 -24.58 1.01
N THR A 156 -1.02 -25.29 1.35
CA THR A 156 -2.24 -24.70 1.92
C THR A 156 -1.91 -24.34 3.36
N ALA A 157 -1.79 -23.04 3.66
CA ALA A 157 -1.65 -22.59 5.04
C ALA A 157 -2.98 -22.83 5.78
N ALA A 158 -2.96 -23.77 6.73
CA ALA A 158 -4.01 -23.97 7.72
C ALA A 158 -3.73 -23.14 8.98
N GLY A 159 -4.74 -22.36 9.42
CA GLY A 159 -4.80 -21.63 10.71
C GLY A 159 -3.98 -20.32 10.74
N SER A 160 -4.50 -19.14 11.12
CA SER A 160 -5.61 -18.78 11.99
C SER A 160 -6.26 -17.45 11.55
N GLY A 161 -7.59 -17.47 11.37
CA GLY A 161 -8.50 -16.38 11.75
C GLY A 161 -8.68 -15.14 10.87
N LEU A 162 -7.70 -14.71 10.06
CA LEU A 162 -7.90 -13.57 9.14
C LEU A 162 -7.92 -14.06 7.68
N GLN A 163 -9.10 -14.09 7.05
CA GLN A 163 -9.18 -14.15 5.60
C GLN A 163 -8.97 -12.74 5.04
N THR A 164 -7.78 -12.45 4.52
CA THR A 164 -7.49 -11.21 3.80
C THR A 164 -8.23 -11.24 2.45
N HIS A 165 -9.51 -10.88 2.46
CA HIS A 165 -10.29 -10.70 1.23
C HIS A 165 -9.90 -9.38 0.57
N LEU A 166 -8.87 -9.43 -0.28
CA LEU A 166 -8.47 -8.30 -1.12
C LEU A 166 -9.43 -8.15 -2.29
N LEU A 167 -10.58 -7.56 -2.02
CA LEU A 167 -11.52 -7.18 -3.07
C LEU A 167 -11.18 -5.75 -3.53
N PRO A 168 -10.90 -5.53 -4.82
CA PRO A 168 -10.85 -4.18 -5.34
C PRO A 168 -12.23 -3.55 -5.18
N ILE A 169 -12.28 -2.27 -4.79
CA ILE A 169 -13.55 -1.55 -4.70
C ILE A 169 -14.22 -1.58 -6.08
N ARG A 170 -15.41 -2.20 -6.14
CA ARG A 170 -16.21 -2.26 -7.37
C ARG A 170 -16.79 -0.88 -7.68
N VAL A 171 -16.93 -0.62 -8.97
CA VAL A 171 -17.43 0.64 -9.54
C VAL A 171 -18.79 1.07 -8.96
N SER A 172 -19.61 0.12 -8.52
CA SER A 172 -20.97 0.36 -8.01
C SER A 172 -21.04 0.79 -6.54
N GLN A 173 -19.94 0.71 -5.77
CA GLN A 173 -19.92 1.06 -4.33
C GLN A 173 -19.16 2.38 -4.04
N ARG A 174 -18.89 3.19 -5.07
CA ARG A 174 -17.92 4.32 -5.05
C ARG A 174 -18.23 5.47 -4.08
N ARG A 175 -19.50 5.81 -3.83
CA ARG A 175 -19.87 6.96 -2.97
C ARG A 175 -19.84 6.65 -1.48
N GLU A 176 -20.13 5.42 -1.08
CA GLU A 176 -20.17 5.00 0.34
C GLU A 176 -18.78 4.80 0.94
N HIS A 177 -17.80 4.32 0.17
CA HIS A 177 -16.45 4.08 0.70
C HIS A 177 -15.60 5.36 0.83
N ALA A 178 -15.88 6.39 0.01
CA ALA A 178 -15.18 7.67 -0.03
C ALA A 178 -15.57 8.63 1.13
N GLN A 179 -16.79 8.52 1.68
CA GLN A 179 -17.24 9.22 2.89
C GLN A 179 -16.79 8.48 4.15
#